data_AF-M1BBQ2-F1
#
_entry.id   AF-M1BBQ2-F1
#
_cell.length_a   1.000
_cell.length_b   1.000
_cell.length_c   1.000
_cell.angle_alpha   90.00
_cell.angle_beta   90.00
_cell.angle_gamma   90.00
#
_symmetry.space_group_name_H-M   'P 1'
#
loop_
_entity.id
_entity.type
_entity.pdbx_description
1 polymer ?
#
loop_
_entity_poly.entity_id
_entity_poly.type
_entity_poly.pdbx_seq_one_letter_code
_entity_poly.pdbx_strand_id
1 'polypeptide(L)'
;MKDTPDAPLMARRRLQQMGPMKSDEWVMTIVMLVTVGLWIAGEAIGLASVITAMLGLALLLTFGILDWNDCLSEKSAWDTLAWFGVLIGMASQLTTLGVVAWMSNAVGNYLESLSLHWFGAFCILQAAYFFIHYLFASQTGHVAALYSAFLAMCLAAKVPGLFAALALGYNTNLFGGLTHYSSGQAAVYYGAGYVELRDVFKLGIIIAIMNIVIWAVAGAGWWKVLGLY
;
A
#
# COMPACT_ATOMS: atom_id res chain seq x y z
N MET A 1 7.04 -13.58 26.34
CA MET A 1 7.12 -15.03 26.12
C MET A 1 8.12 -15.27 24.98
N LYS A 2 9.31 -15.78 25.27
CA LYS A 2 10.33 -16.06 24.22
C LYS A 2 10.42 -17.55 23.85
N ASP A 3 9.84 -18.43 24.66
CA ASP A 3 9.77 -19.86 24.43
C ASP A 3 8.34 -20.35 24.70
N THR A 4 7.78 -21.05 23.72
CA THR A 4 6.44 -21.67 23.81
C THR A 4 6.57 -23.15 23.43
N PRO A 5 7.32 -23.95 24.22
CA PRO A 5 7.64 -25.34 23.87
C PRO A 5 6.39 -26.22 23.76
N ASP A 6 5.30 -25.82 24.42
CA ASP A 6 4.00 -26.51 24.34
C ASP A 6 3.16 -26.08 23.13
N ALA A 7 3.54 -25.05 22.37
CA ALA A 7 2.75 -24.58 21.23
C ALA A 7 2.57 -25.67 20.14
N PRO A 8 3.59 -26.46 19.76
CA PRO A 8 3.40 -27.57 18.83
C PRO A 8 2.46 -28.65 19.37
N LEU A 9 2.55 -28.96 20.67
CA LEU A 9 1.66 -29.92 21.33
C LEU A 9 0.21 -29.42 21.39
N MET A 10 0.03 -28.14 21.72
CA MET A 10 -1.28 -27.47 21.76
C MET A 10 -1.90 -27.40 20.36
N ALA A 11 -1.12 -27.05 19.34
CA ALA A 11 -1.57 -27.03 17.94
C ALA A 11 -2.01 -28.42 17.47
N ARG A 12 -1.24 -29.48 17.77
CA ARG A 12 -1.63 -30.87 17.44
C ARG A 12 -2.93 -31.28 18.13
N ARG A 13 -3.10 -30.94 19.41
CA ARG A 13 -4.34 -31.23 20.16
C ARG A 13 -5.54 -30.49 19.56
N ARG A 14 -5.38 -29.20 19.23
CA ARG A 14 -6.45 -28.41 18.58
C ARG A 14 -6.78 -28.95 17.19
N LEU A 15 -5.78 -29.33 16.39
CA LEU A 15 -5.99 -29.94 15.07
C LEU A 15 -6.75 -31.27 15.18
N GLN A 16 -6.40 -32.12 16.15
CA GLN A 16 -7.14 -33.35 16.44
C GLN A 16 -8.59 -33.07 16.84
N GLN A 17 -8.84 -32.01 17.62
CA GLN A 17 -10.19 -31.59 18.01
C GLN A 17 -11.01 -31.02 16.85
N MET A 18 -10.37 -30.35 15.88
CA MET A 18 -11.02 -29.82 14.68
C MET A 18 -11.49 -30.94 13.74
N GLY A 19 -10.78 -32.08 13.72
CA GLY A 19 -11.11 -33.21 12.87
C GLY A 19 -10.61 -33.06 11.43
N PRO A 20 -11.01 -33.97 10.52
CA PRO A 20 -10.65 -33.86 9.10
C PRO A 20 -11.28 -32.62 8.46
N MET A 21 -10.63 -32.06 7.43
CA MET A 21 -11.19 -30.90 6.72
C MET A 21 -12.56 -31.23 6.14
N LYS A 22 -13.49 -30.30 6.36
CA LYS A 22 -14.84 -30.38 5.81
C LYS A 22 -14.83 -30.07 4.32
N SER A 23 -15.88 -30.48 3.61
CA SER A 23 -16.05 -30.20 2.18
C SER A 23 -15.95 -28.69 1.89
N ASP A 24 -16.54 -27.86 2.74
CA ASP A 24 -16.54 -26.41 2.58
C ASP A 24 -15.12 -25.81 2.70
N GLU A 25 -14.33 -26.32 3.65
CA GLU A 25 -12.92 -25.92 3.86
C GLU A 25 -12.04 -26.32 2.68
N TRP A 26 -12.32 -27.47 2.06
CA TRP A 26 -11.67 -27.91 0.81
C TRP A 26 -11.99 -26.98 -0.35
N VAL A 27 -13.26 -26.64 -0.55
CA VAL A 27 -13.68 -25.74 -1.62
C VAL A 27 -13.05 -24.35 -1.42
N MET A 28 -13.09 -23.81 -0.20
CA MET A 28 -12.43 -22.54 0.14
C MET A 28 -10.94 -22.57 -0.21
N THR A 29 -10.24 -23.64 0.15
CA THR A 29 -8.81 -23.81 -0.13
C THR A 29 -8.53 -23.84 -1.62
N ILE A 30 -9.34 -24.57 -2.40
CA ILE A 30 -9.19 -24.66 -3.86
C ILE A 30 -9.42 -23.29 -4.49
N VAL A 31 -10.49 -22.58 -4.12
CA VAL A 31 -10.77 -21.24 -4.66
C VAL A 31 -9.64 -20.27 -4.34
N MET A 32 -9.07 -20.34 -3.12
CA MET A 32 -7.91 -19.53 -2.74
C MET A 32 -6.69 -19.86 -3.62
N LEU A 33 -6.38 -21.14 -3.84
CA LEU A 33 -5.24 -21.55 -4.68
C LEU A 33 -5.43 -21.13 -6.14
N VAL A 34 -6.65 -21.23 -6.68
CA VAL A 34 -6.99 -20.73 -8.02
C VAL A 34 -6.77 -19.22 -8.09
N THR A 35 -7.28 -18.47 -7.12
CA THR A 35 -7.16 -17.00 -7.06
C THR A 35 -5.68 -16.58 -7.01
N VAL A 36 -4.88 -17.22 -6.15
CA VAL A 36 -3.43 -16.95 -6.05
C VAL A 36 -2.71 -17.33 -7.34
N GLY A 37 -3.03 -18.48 -7.92
CA GLY A 37 -2.46 -18.90 -9.21
C GLY A 37 -2.76 -17.92 -10.33
N LEU A 38 -3.99 -17.39 -10.38
CA LEU A 38 -4.39 -16.36 -11.34
C LEU A 38 -3.71 -15.01 -11.09
N TRP A 39 -3.42 -14.63 -9.84
CA TRP A 39 -2.61 -13.44 -9.58
C TRP A 39 -1.16 -13.60 -10.01
N ILE A 40 -0.58 -14.81 -9.87
CA ILE A 40 0.78 -15.09 -10.34
C ILE A 40 0.83 -15.09 -11.88
N ALA A 41 -0.15 -15.72 -12.54
CA ALA A 41 -0.17 -15.85 -14.00
C ALA A 41 -0.80 -14.65 -14.72
N GLY A 42 -1.46 -13.73 -13.99
CA GLY A 42 -2.37 -12.72 -14.53
C GLY A 42 -1.77 -11.86 -15.63
N GLU A 43 -0.53 -11.40 -15.46
CA GLU A 43 0.18 -10.61 -16.48
C GLU A 43 0.41 -11.41 -17.77
N ALA A 44 0.79 -12.69 -17.66
CA ALA A 44 1.06 -13.55 -18.81
C ALA A 44 -0.20 -13.91 -19.62
N ILE A 45 -1.37 -13.92 -18.98
CA ILE A 45 -2.66 -14.25 -19.62
C ILE A 45 -3.54 -13.01 -19.85
N GLY A 46 -3.05 -11.80 -19.57
CA GLY A 46 -3.79 -10.55 -19.74
C GLY A 46 -4.98 -10.37 -18.80
N LEU A 47 -4.97 -11.03 -17.64
CA LEU A 47 -6.06 -10.99 -16.66
C LEU A 47 -5.80 -9.93 -15.60
N ALA A 48 -6.71 -8.95 -15.49
CA ALA A 48 -6.61 -7.91 -14.48
C ALA A 48 -6.85 -8.47 -13.06
N SER A 49 -6.07 -8.00 -12.08
CA SER A 49 -6.17 -8.45 -10.68
C SER A 49 -7.57 -8.34 -10.07
N VAL A 50 -8.33 -7.29 -10.44
CA VAL A 50 -9.71 -7.10 -10.00
C VAL A 50 -10.63 -8.21 -10.51
N ILE A 51 -10.44 -8.66 -11.76
CA ILE A 51 -11.23 -9.75 -12.33
C ILE A 51 -10.96 -11.05 -11.56
N THR A 52 -9.69 -11.32 -11.25
CA THR A 52 -9.31 -12.47 -10.41
C THR A 52 -9.99 -12.45 -9.05
N ALA A 53 -10.02 -11.30 -8.36
CA ALA A 53 -10.70 -11.15 -7.08
C ALA A 53 -12.22 -11.37 -7.19
N MET A 54 -12.86 -10.80 -8.21
CA MET A 54 -14.29 -10.98 -8.48
C MET A 54 -14.65 -12.43 -8.83
N LEU A 55 -13.78 -13.13 -9.57
CA LEU A 55 -13.95 -14.55 -9.86
C LEU A 55 -13.87 -15.38 -8.58
N GLY A 56 -12.89 -15.11 -7.70
CA GLY A 56 -12.78 -15.77 -6.41
C GLY A 56 -14.06 -15.62 -5.57
N LEU A 57 -14.57 -14.39 -5.45
CA LEU A 57 -15.82 -14.11 -4.75
C LEU A 57 -17.03 -14.83 -5.40
N ALA A 58 -17.14 -14.80 -6.73
CA ALA A 58 -18.20 -15.47 -7.46
C ALA A 58 -18.19 -16.99 -7.24
N LEU A 59 -17.00 -17.62 -7.21
CA LEU A 59 -16.85 -19.04 -6.92
C LEU A 59 -17.29 -19.36 -5.48
N LEU A 60 -16.86 -18.56 -4.49
CA LEU A 60 -17.26 -18.76 -3.09
C LEU A 60 -18.78 -18.67 -2.89
N LEU A 61 -19.43 -17.70 -3.55
CA LEU A 61 -20.90 -17.57 -3.55
C LEU A 61 -21.58 -18.74 -4.27
N THR A 62 -21.05 -19.16 -5.42
CA THR A 62 -21.63 -20.24 -6.23
C THR A 62 -21.58 -21.59 -5.49
N PHE A 63 -20.49 -21.85 -4.76
CA PHE A 63 -20.36 -23.07 -3.96
C PHE A 63 -21.01 -22.97 -2.57
N GLY A 64 -21.63 -21.83 -2.23
CA GLY A 64 -22.31 -21.63 -0.94
C GLY A 64 -21.36 -21.57 0.26
N ILE A 65 -20.08 -21.26 0.02
CA ILE A 65 -19.09 -21.07 1.09
C ILE A 65 -19.30 -19.73 1.79
N LEU A 66 -19.71 -18.72 1.01
CA LEU A 66 -20.21 -17.45 1.50
C LEU A 66 -21.63 -17.28 1.00
N ASP A 67 -22.46 -16.65 1.83
CA ASP A 67 -23.75 -16.15 1.40
C ASP A 67 -23.69 -14.65 1.07
N TRP A 68 -24.77 -14.12 0.48
CA TRP A 68 -24.81 -12.70 0.12
C TRP A 68 -24.87 -11.79 1.36
N ASN A 69 -25.42 -12.28 2.48
CA ASN A 69 -25.47 -11.50 3.72
C ASN A 69 -24.07 -11.38 4.35
N ASP A 70 -23.22 -12.40 4.22
CA ASP A 70 -21.80 -12.32 4.59
C ASP A 70 -21.14 -11.15 3.85
N CYS A 71 -21.36 -11.04 2.54
CA CYS A 71 -20.83 -9.93 1.72
C CYS A 71 -21.38 -8.56 2.14
N LEU A 72 -22.67 -8.47 2.45
CA LEU A 72 -23.30 -7.21 2.91
C LEU A 72 -22.86 -6.82 4.33
N SER A 73 -22.57 -7.80 5.18
CA SER A 73 -22.17 -7.58 6.57
C SER A 73 -20.68 -7.28 6.73
N GLU A 74 -19.88 -7.48 5.69
CA GLU A 74 -18.45 -7.15 5.64
C GLU A 74 -18.22 -5.63 5.54
N LYS A 75 -18.52 -4.91 6.63
CA LYS A 75 -18.49 -3.45 6.70
C LYS A 75 -17.15 -2.85 6.30
N SER A 76 -16.04 -3.55 6.58
CA SER A 76 -14.70 -3.06 6.24
C SER A 76 -14.51 -2.89 4.73
N ALA A 77 -15.06 -3.79 3.92
CA ALA A 77 -14.97 -3.71 2.47
C ALA A 77 -15.78 -2.53 1.91
N TRP A 78 -17.00 -2.33 2.42
CA TRP A 78 -17.87 -1.21 2.03
C TRP A 78 -17.32 0.14 2.44
N ASP A 79 -16.80 0.25 3.67
CA ASP A 79 -16.15 1.45 4.15
C ASP A 79 -14.95 1.81 3.25
N THR A 80 -14.08 0.83 2.98
CA THR A 80 -12.93 0.99 2.08
C THR A 80 -13.35 1.43 0.67
N LEU A 81 -14.39 0.81 0.09
CA LEU A 81 -14.89 1.16 -1.24
C LEU A 81 -15.42 2.59 -1.29
N ALA A 82 -16.27 2.99 -0.33
CA ALA A 82 -16.84 4.33 -0.27
C ALA A 82 -15.75 5.40 -0.08
N TRP A 83 -14.82 5.14 0.85
CA TRP A 83 -13.74 6.07 1.16
C TRP A 83 -12.80 6.26 -0.04
N PHE A 84 -12.41 5.19 -0.74
CA PHE A 84 -11.59 5.29 -1.95
C PHE A 84 -12.32 5.94 -3.12
N GLY A 85 -13.59 5.61 -3.34
CA GLY A 85 -14.38 6.20 -4.41
C GLY A 85 -14.45 7.73 -4.30
N VAL A 86 -14.74 8.25 -3.10
CA VAL A 86 -14.79 9.70 -2.86
C VAL A 86 -13.42 10.34 -3.02
N LEU A 87 -12.37 9.76 -2.41
CA LEU A 87 -11.03 10.36 -2.48
C LEU A 87 -10.46 10.40 -3.89
N ILE A 88 -10.55 9.30 -4.63
CA ILE A 88 -10.07 9.24 -6.02
C ILE A 88 -10.88 10.23 -6.88
N GLY A 89 -12.20 10.32 -6.66
CA GLY A 89 -13.06 11.30 -7.31
C GLY A 89 -12.62 12.74 -7.06
N MET A 90 -12.38 13.12 -5.80
CA MET A 90 -11.93 14.47 -5.44
C MET A 90 -10.53 14.78 -5.99
N ALA A 91 -9.59 13.84 -5.87
CA ALA A 91 -8.24 13.99 -6.41
C ALA A 91 -8.22 14.17 -7.93
N SER A 92 -9.06 13.40 -8.64
CA SER A 92 -9.28 13.55 -10.08
C SER A 92 -9.77 14.95 -10.42
N GLN A 93 -10.74 15.48 -9.67
CA GLN A 93 -11.24 16.83 -9.90
C GLN A 93 -10.19 17.91 -9.63
N LEU A 94 -9.37 17.78 -8.59
CA LEU A 94 -8.26 18.71 -8.33
C LEU A 94 -7.24 18.72 -9.48
N THR A 95 -7.01 17.56 -10.09
CA THR A 95 -6.14 17.42 -11.27
C THR A 95 -6.79 18.09 -12.48
N THR A 96 -8.05 17.77 -12.79
CA THR A 96 -8.79 18.34 -13.93
C THR A 96 -8.96 19.85 -13.84
N LEU A 97 -9.18 20.39 -12.64
CA LEU A 97 -9.29 21.83 -12.41
C LEU A 97 -7.94 22.56 -12.44
N GLY A 98 -6.83 21.85 -12.65
CA GLY A 98 -5.49 22.43 -12.76
C GLY A 98 -4.86 22.85 -11.43
N VAL A 99 -5.49 22.56 -10.28
CA VAL A 99 -4.94 22.88 -8.95
C VAL A 99 -3.62 22.15 -8.72
N VAL A 100 -3.58 20.86 -9.09
CA VAL A 100 -2.36 20.05 -9.03
C VAL A 100 -1.24 20.65 -9.87
N ALA A 101 -1.53 21.06 -11.10
CA ALA A 101 -0.54 21.66 -12.00
C ALA A 101 -0.04 23.02 -11.48
N TRP A 102 -0.96 23.87 -11.00
CA TRP A 102 -0.62 25.16 -10.41
C TRP A 102 0.30 25.02 -9.18
N MET A 103 -0.06 24.15 -8.24
CA MET A 103 0.73 23.90 -7.03
C MET A 103 2.11 23.31 -7.39
N SER A 104 2.14 22.38 -8.34
CA SER A 104 3.38 21.78 -8.82
C SER A 104 4.32 22.80 -9.43
N ASN A 105 3.78 23.74 -10.23
CA ASN A 105 4.56 24.84 -10.80
C ASN A 105 5.06 25.82 -9.73
N ALA A 106 4.23 26.15 -8.73
CA ALA A 106 4.64 27.05 -7.65
C ALA A 106 5.80 26.48 -6.83
N VAL A 107 5.72 25.21 -6.44
CA VAL A 107 6.79 24.51 -5.72
C VAL A 107 8.01 24.29 -6.61
N GLY A 108 7.82 23.90 -7.88
CA GLY A 108 8.89 23.74 -8.85
C GLY A 108 9.69 25.04 -9.03
N ASN A 109 9.02 26.16 -9.28
CA ASN A 109 9.65 27.49 -9.41
C ASN A 109 10.38 27.89 -8.12
N TYR A 110 9.82 27.57 -6.95
CA TYR A 110 10.49 27.84 -5.68
C TYR A 110 11.77 27.00 -5.54
N LEU A 111 11.74 25.70 -5.85
CA LEU A 111 12.92 24.84 -5.83
C LEU A 111 13.98 25.27 -6.85
N GLU A 112 13.58 25.70 -8.05
CA GLU A 112 14.48 26.29 -9.05
C GLU A 112 15.11 27.60 -8.55
N SER A 113 14.35 28.43 -7.83
CA SER A 113 14.85 29.69 -7.26
C SER A 113 15.97 29.48 -6.24
N LEU A 114 15.98 28.31 -5.58
CA LEU A 114 17.05 27.90 -4.67
C LEU A 114 18.33 27.45 -5.42
N SER A 115 18.32 27.42 -6.75
CA SER A 115 19.45 26.98 -7.60
C SER A 115 19.98 25.59 -7.21
N LEU A 116 19.09 24.72 -6.73
CA LEU A 116 19.47 23.38 -6.29
C LEU A 116 19.80 22.50 -7.49
N HIS A 117 20.81 21.64 -7.32
CA HIS A 117 20.99 20.50 -8.21
C HIS A 117 19.73 19.60 -8.16
N TRP A 118 19.36 18.97 -9.28
CA TRP A 118 18.13 18.14 -9.38
C TRP A 118 18.04 17.10 -8.25
N PHE A 119 19.18 16.57 -7.81
CA PHE A 119 19.25 15.61 -6.71
C PHE A 119 18.82 16.20 -5.37
N GLY A 120 19.16 17.46 -5.10
CA GLY A 120 18.71 18.16 -3.90
C GLY A 120 17.20 18.42 -3.91
N ALA A 121 16.68 18.88 -5.04
CA ALA A 121 15.24 19.05 -5.24
C ALA A 121 14.49 17.70 -5.09
N PHE A 122 15.03 16.62 -5.65
CA PHE A 122 14.52 15.27 -5.49
C PHE A 122 14.46 14.85 -4.02
N CYS A 123 15.55 15.02 -3.24
CA CYS A 123 15.55 14.66 -1.83
C CYS A 123 14.49 15.43 -1.02
N ILE A 124 14.32 16.72 -1.30
CA ILE A 124 13.30 17.55 -0.63
C ILE A 124 11.90 17.05 -0.99
N LEU A 125 11.63 16.84 -2.28
CA LEU A 125 10.31 16.36 -2.74
C LEU A 125 9.99 14.97 -2.19
N GLN A 126 10.96 14.06 -2.16
CA GLN A 126 10.79 12.72 -1.57
C GLN A 126 10.50 12.78 -0.07
N ALA A 127 11.23 13.62 0.68
CA ALA A 127 11.00 13.79 2.11
C ALA A 127 9.62 14.42 2.38
N ALA A 128 9.26 15.45 1.63
CA ALA A 128 7.94 16.08 1.74
C ALA A 128 6.82 15.08 1.41
N TYR A 129 6.96 14.32 0.32
CA TYR A 129 6.02 13.25 -0.04
C TYR A 129 5.93 12.17 1.03
N PHE A 130 7.05 11.81 1.67
CA PHE A 130 7.04 10.81 2.73
C PHE A 130 6.26 11.29 3.96
N PHE A 131 6.60 12.48 4.46
CA PHE A 131 6.09 12.97 5.74
C PHE A 131 4.71 13.61 5.67
N ILE A 132 4.28 14.13 4.52
CA ILE A 132 2.89 14.61 4.37
C ILE A 132 1.87 13.48 4.57
N HIS A 133 2.30 12.23 4.47
CA HIS A 133 1.45 11.07 4.74
C HIS A 133 0.93 11.00 6.18
N TYR A 134 1.55 11.69 7.15
CA TYR A 134 0.97 11.84 8.50
C TYR A 134 -0.44 12.44 8.46
N LEU A 135 -0.78 13.19 7.41
CA LEU A 135 -2.08 13.82 7.18
C LEU A 135 -3.05 12.94 6.39
N PHE A 136 -2.65 11.73 6.00
CA PHE A 136 -3.45 10.82 5.18
C PHE A 136 -3.72 9.50 5.91
N ALA A 137 -4.97 9.05 5.85
CA ALA A 137 -5.42 7.77 6.39
C ALA A 137 -5.34 6.59 5.41
N SER A 138 -4.63 6.76 4.28
CA SER A 138 -4.49 5.69 3.30
C SER A 138 -3.36 5.93 2.31
N GLN A 139 -2.53 4.91 2.07
CA GLN A 139 -1.50 4.94 1.02
C GLN A 139 -2.12 5.18 -0.36
N THR A 140 -3.18 4.45 -0.71
CA THR A 140 -3.85 4.59 -1.99
C THR A 140 -4.51 5.96 -2.12
N GLY A 141 -5.08 6.49 -1.03
CA GLY A 141 -5.61 7.86 -0.98
C GLY A 141 -4.54 8.91 -1.20
N HIS A 142 -3.36 8.73 -0.60
CA HIS A 142 -2.19 9.58 -0.82
C HIS A 142 -1.76 9.55 -2.29
N VAL A 143 -1.56 8.36 -2.87
CA VAL A 143 -1.16 8.21 -4.28
C VAL A 143 -2.14 8.91 -5.20
N ALA A 144 -3.44 8.66 -5.02
CA ALA A 144 -4.49 9.27 -5.82
C ALA A 144 -4.41 10.80 -5.78
N ALA A 145 -4.20 11.37 -4.59
CA ALA A 145 -4.19 12.82 -4.38
C ALA A 145 -2.91 13.52 -4.84
N LEU A 146 -1.73 12.94 -4.56
CA LEU A 146 -0.46 13.67 -4.62
C LEU A 146 0.57 13.08 -5.58
N TYR A 147 0.43 11.82 -6.02
CA TYR A 147 1.48 11.19 -6.84
C TYR A 147 1.73 11.94 -8.16
N SER A 148 0.66 12.27 -8.90
CA SER A 148 0.77 12.99 -10.17
C SER A 148 1.38 14.39 -9.99
N ALA A 149 1.00 15.08 -8.91
CA ALA A 149 1.54 16.39 -8.53
C ALA A 149 3.05 16.31 -8.27
N PHE A 150 3.46 15.40 -7.39
CA PHE A 150 4.87 15.26 -7.03
C PHE A 150 5.72 14.76 -8.18
N LEU A 151 5.19 13.89 -9.04
CA LEU A 151 5.88 13.49 -10.25
C LEU A 151 6.09 14.69 -11.19
N ALA A 152 5.06 15.53 -11.40
CA ALA A 152 5.19 16.75 -12.19
C ALA A 152 6.23 17.71 -11.61
N MET A 153 6.27 17.89 -10.27
CA MET A 153 7.28 18.69 -9.58
C MET A 153 8.70 18.14 -9.78
N CYS A 154 8.88 16.82 -9.66
CA CYS A 154 10.17 16.18 -9.93
C CYS A 154 10.63 16.40 -11.37
N LEU A 155 9.73 16.26 -12.34
CA LEU A 155 10.04 16.48 -13.76
C LEU A 155 10.41 17.96 -14.04
N ALA A 156 9.68 18.90 -13.44
CA ALA A 156 10.01 20.33 -13.53
C ALA A 156 11.41 20.62 -12.94
N ALA A 157 11.75 19.98 -11.83
CA ALA A 157 13.08 20.05 -11.22
C ALA A 157 14.18 19.25 -11.97
N LYS A 158 13.90 18.75 -13.18
CA LYS A 158 14.82 18.00 -14.05
C LYS A 158 15.29 16.66 -13.47
N VAL A 159 14.52 16.06 -12.57
CA VAL A 159 14.77 14.69 -12.09
C VAL A 159 14.46 13.71 -13.23
N PRO A 160 15.29 12.67 -13.48
CA PRO A 160 14.98 11.66 -14.49
C PRO A 160 13.62 11.00 -14.26
N GLY A 161 12.77 10.92 -15.29
CA GLY A 161 11.35 10.61 -15.12
C GLY A 161 11.06 9.20 -14.57
N LEU A 162 11.74 8.17 -15.09
CA LEU A 162 11.59 6.80 -14.59
C LEU A 162 12.05 6.69 -13.13
N PHE A 163 13.17 7.33 -12.80
CA PHE A 163 13.72 7.38 -11.45
C PHE A 163 12.73 8.04 -10.48
N ALA A 164 12.15 9.19 -10.84
CA ALA A 164 11.16 9.88 -10.01
C ALA A 164 9.89 9.05 -9.81
N ALA A 165 9.36 8.44 -10.87
CA ALA A 165 8.17 7.60 -10.81
C ALA A 165 8.37 6.41 -9.87
N LEU A 166 9.46 5.67 -10.05
CA LEU A 166 9.81 4.54 -9.19
C LEU A 166 10.00 5.00 -7.74
N ALA A 167 10.75 6.09 -7.52
CA ALA A 167 11.04 6.60 -6.18
C ALA A 167 9.77 7.01 -5.42
N LEU A 168 8.81 7.66 -6.08
CA LEU A 168 7.51 7.99 -5.48
C LEU A 168 6.71 6.72 -5.19
N GLY A 169 6.68 5.77 -6.13
CA GLY A 169 5.97 4.50 -5.96
C GLY A 169 6.49 3.67 -4.80
N TYR A 170 7.82 3.59 -4.61
CA TYR A 170 8.39 2.89 -3.46
C TYR A 170 8.16 3.66 -2.16
N ASN A 171 8.34 4.98 -2.17
CA ASN A 171 8.07 5.84 -1.01
C ASN A 171 6.64 5.62 -0.46
N THR A 172 5.67 5.48 -1.36
CA THR A 172 4.30 5.10 -0.97
C THR A 172 4.23 3.84 -0.13
N ASN A 173 4.96 2.80 -0.52
CA ASN A 173 4.92 1.54 0.22
C ASN A 173 5.64 1.67 1.57
N LEU A 174 6.69 2.49 1.64
CA LEU A 174 7.51 2.65 2.85
C LEU A 174 6.82 3.46 3.95
N PHE A 175 5.98 4.43 3.59
CA PHE A 175 5.25 5.23 4.56
C PHE A 175 4.02 4.51 5.15
N GLY A 176 3.72 3.30 4.68
CA GLY A 176 2.58 2.48 5.09
C GLY A 176 2.56 1.97 6.53
N GLY A 177 3.67 2.15 7.25
CA GLY A 177 3.81 1.82 8.67
C GLY A 177 4.03 3.05 9.56
N LEU A 178 3.82 4.27 9.06
CA LEU A 178 4.07 5.51 9.82
C LEU A 178 3.13 5.69 11.01
N THR A 179 1.85 5.39 10.79
CA THR A 179 0.77 5.58 11.76
C THR A 179 -0.20 4.40 11.71
N HIS A 180 -1.03 4.26 12.74
CA HIS A 180 -2.08 3.24 12.80
C HIS A 180 -3.10 3.33 11.66
N TYR A 181 -3.26 4.51 11.03
CA TYR A 181 -4.16 4.73 9.90
C TYR A 181 -3.42 4.86 8.56
N SER A 182 -2.10 4.78 8.51
CA SER A 182 -1.35 5.04 7.27
C SER A 182 -1.72 4.07 6.13
N SER A 183 -2.19 2.88 6.48
CA SER A 183 -2.58 1.84 5.53
C SER A 183 -3.67 0.93 6.08
N GLY A 184 -4.35 0.19 5.19
CA GLY A 184 -5.33 -0.80 5.61
C GLY A 184 -4.71 -1.89 6.50
N GLN A 185 -3.48 -2.30 6.19
CA GLN A 185 -2.71 -3.24 7.01
C GLN A 185 -2.46 -2.67 8.40
N ALA A 186 -1.98 -1.42 8.50
CA ALA A 186 -1.72 -0.77 9.79
C ALA A 186 -2.99 -0.65 10.64
N ALA A 187 -4.14 -0.33 10.00
CA ALA A 187 -5.43 -0.24 10.68
C ALA A 187 -5.88 -1.59 11.25
N VAL A 188 -5.70 -2.68 10.49
CA VAL A 188 -6.00 -4.05 10.96
C VAL A 188 -5.12 -4.45 12.13
N TYR A 189 -3.79 -4.20 12.04
CA TYR A 189 -2.86 -4.55 13.12
C TYR A 189 -3.14 -3.77 14.41
N TYR A 190 -3.42 -2.47 14.29
CA TYR A 190 -3.75 -1.65 15.46
C TYR A 190 -5.13 -2.00 16.02
N GLY A 191 -6.11 -2.26 15.15
CA GLY A 191 -7.47 -2.65 15.51
C GLY A 191 -7.57 -3.96 16.31
N ALA A 192 -6.54 -4.81 16.25
CA ALA A 192 -6.46 -6.03 17.06
C ALA A 192 -6.29 -5.76 18.58
N GLY A 193 -5.97 -4.53 18.98
CA GLY A 193 -5.93 -4.12 20.40
C GLY A 193 -4.69 -4.57 21.18
N TYR A 194 -3.67 -5.12 20.50
CA TYR A 194 -2.44 -5.61 21.13
C TYR A 194 -1.32 -4.56 21.25
N VAL A 195 -1.44 -3.40 20.58
CA VAL A 195 -0.37 -2.39 20.50
C VAL A 195 -0.91 -1.03 20.93
N GLU A 196 -0.19 -0.35 21.83
CA GLU A 196 -0.56 1.00 22.25
C GLU A 196 -0.30 2.04 21.15
N LEU A 197 -1.13 3.07 21.07
CA LEU A 197 -1.01 4.14 20.08
C LEU A 197 0.38 4.80 20.09
N ARG A 198 0.92 5.03 21.30
CA ARG A 198 2.26 5.61 21.49
C ARG A 198 3.34 4.77 20.83
N ASP A 199 3.26 3.45 20.97
CA ASP A 199 4.22 2.52 20.39
C ASP A 199 4.11 2.47 18.87
N VAL A 200 2.89 2.56 18.32
CA VAL A 200 2.70 2.65 16.87
C VAL A 200 3.42 3.87 16.29
N PHE A 201 3.25 5.06 16.89
CA PHE A 201 3.94 6.27 16.40
C PHE A 201 5.46 6.21 16.59
N LYS A 202 5.93 5.70 17.73
CA LYS A 202 7.36 5.57 18.02
C LYS A 202 8.03 4.57 17.09
N LEU A 203 7.44 3.39 16.89
CA LEU A 203 7.96 2.39 15.98
C LEU A 203 7.83 2.87 14.53
N GLY A 204 6.73 3.54 14.17
CA GLY A 204 6.50 4.08 12.84
C GLY A 204 7.60 5.03 12.39
N ILE A 205 8.02 5.98 13.24
CA ILE A 205 9.12 6.89 12.89
C ILE A 205 10.48 6.18 12.82
N ILE A 206 10.74 5.21 13.70
CA ILE A 206 11.98 4.42 13.68
C ILE A 206 12.07 3.63 12.38
N ILE A 207 11.00 2.93 12.02
CA ILE A 207 10.92 2.13 10.80
C ILE A 207 10.96 3.02 9.56
N ALA A 208 10.33 4.20 9.58
CA ALA A 208 10.43 5.18 8.50
C ALA A 208 11.89 5.59 8.23
N ILE A 209 12.64 5.94 9.29
CA ILE A 209 14.06 6.32 9.16
C ILE A 209 14.87 5.13 8.63
N MET A 210 14.66 3.93 9.17
CA MET A 210 15.34 2.71 8.69
C MET A 210 15.05 2.46 7.21
N ASN A 211 13.79 2.54 6.79
CA ASN A 211 13.38 2.36 5.40
C ASN A 211 14.03 3.40 4.48
N ILE A 212 14.04 4.68 4.87
CA ILE A 212 14.68 5.75 4.11
C ILE A 212 16.18 5.46 3.94
N VAL A 213 16.88 5.05 5.01
CA VAL A 213 18.32 4.73 4.95
C VAL A 213 18.58 3.53 4.05
N ILE A 214 17.82 2.44 4.21
CA ILE A 214 17.98 1.23 3.39
C ILE A 214 17.77 1.56 1.91
N TRP A 215 16.72 2.30 1.57
CA TRP A 215 16.44 2.67 0.18
C TRP A 215 17.42 3.70 -0.38
N ALA A 216 17.87 4.66 0.43
CA ALA A 216 18.87 5.63 0.02
C ALA A 216 20.24 5.00 -0.24
N VAL A 217 20.60 3.92 0.46
CA VAL A 217 21.91 3.26 0.32
C VAL A 217 21.83 2.04 -0.59
N ALA A 218 21.09 1.00 -0.16
CA ALA A 218 20.99 -0.25 -0.91
C ALA A 218 20.14 -0.08 -2.17
N GLY A 219 19.03 0.65 -2.08
CA GLY A 219 18.17 0.94 -3.24
C GLY A 219 18.91 1.74 -4.30
N ALA A 220 19.61 2.81 -3.91
CA ALA A 220 20.45 3.59 -4.82
C ALA A 220 21.54 2.72 -5.47
N GLY A 221 22.30 1.94 -4.67
CA GLY A 221 23.30 1.02 -5.20
C GLY A 221 22.74 0.03 -6.23
N TRP A 222 21.56 -0.53 -5.95
CA TRP A 222 20.87 -1.45 -6.85
C TRP A 222 20.41 -0.77 -8.16
N TRP A 223 19.86 0.44 -8.06
CA TRP A 223 19.41 1.19 -9.24
C TRP A 223 20.54 1.58 -10.16
N LYS A 224 21.73 1.84 -9.60
CA LYS A 224 22.95 2.03 -10.40
C LYS A 224 23.33 0.76 -11.15
N VAL A 225 23.20 -0.42 -10.54
CA VAL A 225 23.44 -1.71 -11.21
C VAL A 225 22.45 -1.94 -12.34
N LEU A 226 21.18 -1.52 -12.16
CA LEU A 226 20.14 -1.59 -13.19
C LEU A 226 20.27 -0.52 -14.28
N GLY A 227 21.18 0.45 -14.15
CA GLY A 227 21.34 1.55 -15.12
C GLY A 227 20.20 2.57 -15.09
N LEU A 228 19.51 2.71 -13.95
CA LEU A 228 18.42 3.68 -13.77
C LEU A 228 18.92 5.11 -13.53
N TYR A 229 20.21 5.26 -13.19
CA TYR A 229 20.97 6.51 -13.16
C TYR A 229 22.48 6.26 -13.21
#